data_AF-A0A015K5W4-F1
#
_entry.id   AF-A0A015K5W4-F1
#
_cell.length_a   1.000
_cell.length_b   1.000
_cell.length_c   1.000
_cell.angle_alpha   90.00
_cell.angle_beta   90.00
_cell.angle_gamma   90.00
#
_symmetry.space_group_name_H-M   'P 1'
#
loop_
_entity.id
_entity.type
_entity.pdbx_description
1 polymer ?
#
loop_
_entity_poly.entity_id
_entity_poly.type
_entity_poly.pdbx_seq_one_letter_code
_entity_poly.pdbx_strand_id
1 'polypeptide(L)'
;MLKESNHLLWSSIRTIMLQKNLDVTLIKVPAHADDPLNNHVDALAKAAHTDSHLSSCPPLELIAPCILQFNSLPVDMNIRKFIRNMFDAKSLLTLAVLPRFNSYSSTSDIDWACSKFCLNNNKHFVSHRNGRSEFCGFRIKLLLDMLPTLTTLQRRKPHLYNPSWLCPQYNSFPETLDHLWTCPYILPEFSPLQTFKTLLLALRTTYLDNFLSASSLIPLPDSFAAEFMALNCWDCDPPSISCLRLTRGLIPIFLTEFLGIYFSSPTIWSILDTPLHDFHFDLYVQIWLCRSIFFHYWELAQGITKKMKSSALGPSSILRPSSNILLDSSTPSLATAFLDSWVSWVSSSIIRGGSWISHLDFWRRLTVQPLLRISFW
;
A
#
# COMPACT_ATOMS: atom_id res chain seq x y z
N MET A 1 19.48 -25.94 4.17
CA MET A 1 19.94 -24.99 3.13
C MET A 1 18.83 -24.14 2.55
N LEU A 2 17.65 -24.67 2.21
CA LEU A 2 16.54 -23.90 1.59
C LEU A 2 15.98 -22.72 2.41
N LYS A 3 16.40 -22.59 3.68
CA LYS A 3 16.09 -21.45 4.57
C LYS A 3 17.17 -20.36 4.54
N GLU A 4 18.35 -20.64 3.99
CA GLU A 4 19.46 -19.70 3.91
C GLU A 4 19.37 -18.91 2.60
N SER A 5 19.79 -17.65 2.64
CA SER A 5 20.05 -16.87 1.42
C SER A 5 21.29 -17.44 0.71
N ASN A 6 21.38 -17.26 -0.60
CA ASN A 6 22.52 -17.71 -1.41
C ASN A 6 22.76 -19.23 -1.27
N HIS A 7 21.68 -20.01 -1.13
CA HIS A 7 21.78 -21.46 -0.96
C HIS A 7 22.30 -22.16 -2.20
N LEU A 8 22.10 -21.59 -3.40
CA LEU A 8 22.71 -22.12 -4.61
C LEU A 8 24.24 -21.96 -4.56
N LEU A 9 24.74 -20.82 -4.07
CA LEU A 9 26.18 -20.57 -3.90
C LEU A 9 26.80 -21.57 -2.91
N TRP A 10 26.15 -21.74 -1.76
CA TRP A 10 26.58 -22.73 -0.76
C TRP A 10 26.57 -24.16 -1.32
N SER A 11 25.61 -24.49 -2.19
CA SER A 11 25.53 -25.81 -2.82
C SER A 11 26.67 -26.01 -3.81
N SER A 12 27.01 -24.95 -4.55
CA SER A 12 28.12 -24.93 -5.50
C SER A 12 29.45 -25.13 -4.78
N ILE A 13 29.70 -24.37 -3.71
CA ILE A 13 30.92 -24.49 -2.89
C ILE A 13 31.07 -25.93 -2.36
N ARG A 14 30.01 -26.49 -1.74
CA ARG A 14 30.04 -27.85 -1.19
C ARG A 14 30.35 -28.89 -2.26
N THR A 15 29.76 -28.75 -3.44
CA THR A 15 29.99 -29.73 -4.49
C THR A 15 31.38 -29.61 -5.10
N ILE A 16 31.92 -28.39 -5.24
CA ILE A 16 33.32 -28.20 -5.66
C ILE A 16 34.25 -28.86 -4.65
N MET A 17 34.03 -28.64 -3.35
CA MET A 17 34.82 -29.28 -2.29
C MET A 17 34.78 -30.81 -2.39
N LEU A 18 33.58 -31.39 -2.59
CA LEU A 18 33.40 -32.83 -2.76
C LEU A 18 34.08 -33.37 -4.03
N GLN A 19 33.84 -32.74 -5.18
CA GLN A 19 34.38 -33.19 -6.48
C GLN A 19 35.90 -33.10 -6.55
N LYS A 20 36.49 -32.08 -5.91
CA LYS A 20 37.93 -31.84 -5.88
C LYS A 20 38.62 -32.46 -4.68
N ASN A 21 37.86 -33.15 -3.81
CA ASN A 21 38.35 -33.74 -2.57
C ASN A 21 39.18 -32.74 -1.73
N LEU A 22 38.67 -31.53 -1.58
CA LEU A 22 39.34 -30.45 -0.87
C LEU A 22 39.00 -30.50 0.61
N ASP A 23 40.04 -30.45 1.45
CA ASP A 23 39.90 -30.10 2.86
C ASP A 23 40.07 -28.58 3.00
N VAL A 24 39.05 -27.89 3.52
CA VAL A 24 38.99 -26.42 3.53
C VAL A 24 38.84 -25.91 4.95
N THR A 25 39.82 -25.14 5.39
CA THR A 25 39.78 -24.40 6.66
C THR A 25 39.41 -22.95 6.40
N LEU A 26 38.33 -22.47 7.02
CA LEU A 26 37.89 -21.07 6.92
C LEU A 26 38.54 -20.24 8.03
N ILE A 27 39.39 -19.29 7.64
CA ILE A 27 40.04 -18.35 8.55
C ILE A 27 39.45 -16.97 8.32
N LYS A 28 38.91 -16.36 9.38
CA LYS A 28 38.39 -14.99 9.32
C LYS A 28 39.54 -14.02 9.56
N VAL A 29 39.81 -13.15 8.59
CA VAL A 29 40.79 -12.07 8.70
C VAL A 29 40.05 -10.72 8.85
N PRO A 30 40.49 -9.81 9.74
CA PRO A 30 39.91 -8.47 9.83
C PRO A 30 40.12 -7.67 8.53
N ALA A 31 39.09 -6.96 8.08
CA ALA A 31 39.21 -6.06 6.94
C ALA A 31 40.16 -4.89 7.27
N HIS A 32 40.95 -4.45 6.29
CA HIS A 32 41.91 -3.35 6.41
C HIS A 32 42.96 -3.51 7.51
N ALA A 33 43.22 -4.76 7.95
CA ALA A 33 44.43 -5.08 8.67
C ALA A 33 45.64 -5.07 7.72
N ASP A 34 46.85 -5.04 8.27
CA ASP A 34 48.11 -5.12 7.52
C ASP A 34 48.39 -6.54 6.97
N ASP A 35 47.37 -7.28 6.53
CA ASP A 35 47.53 -8.53 5.81
C ASP A 35 47.72 -8.26 4.31
N PRO A 36 48.92 -8.50 3.74
CA PRO A 36 49.20 -8.13 2.35
C PRO A 36 48.36 -8.89 1.33
N LEU A 37 47.99 -10.14 1.61
CA LEU A 37 47.24 -10.99 0.67
C LEU A 37 45.77 -10.58 0.64
N ASN A 38 45.17 -10.31 1.80
CA ASN A 38 43.80 -9.81 1.89
C ASN A 38 43.66 -8.43 1.21
N ASN A 39 44.62 -7.54 1.43
CA ASN A 39 44.64 -6.22 0.78
C ASN A 39 44.81 -6.33 -0.74
N HIS A 40 45.62 -7.27 -1.20
CA HIS A 40 45.76 -7.56 -2.64
C HIS A 40 44.45 -8.06 -3.25
N VAL A 41 43.75 -9.01 -2.60
CA VAL A 41 42.46 -9.53 -3.07
C VAL A 41 41.37 -8.44 -3.06
N ASP A 42 41.33 -7.57 -2.04
CA ASP A 42 40.40 -6.43 -2.00
C ASP A 42 40.63 -5.46 -3.17
N ALA A 43 41.89 -5.16 -3.50
CA ALA A 43 42.24 -4.34 -4.66
C ALA A 43 41.80 -5.00 -5.99
N LEU A 44 42.01 -6.31 -6.13
CA LEU A 44 41.54 -7.06 -7.30
C LEU A 44 40.01 -7.06 -7.42
N ALA A 45 39.30 -7.26 -6.30
CA ALA A 45 37.83 -7.24 -6.28
C ALA A 45 37.28 -5.86 -6.67
N LYS A 46 37.91 -4.78 -6.20
CA LYS A 46 37.55 -3.40 -6.57
C LYS A 46 37.79 -3.14 -8.06
N ALA A 47 38.93 -3.58 -8.60
CA ALA A 47 39.22 -3.44 -10.03
C ALA A 47 38.22 -4.21 -10.90
N ALA A 48 37.86 -5.43 -10.48
CA ALA A 48 36.86 -6.25 -11.16
C ALA A 48 35.45 -5.63 -11.12
N HIS A 49 35.11 -4.88 -10.08
CA HIS A 49 33.82 -4.19 -9.98
C HIS A 49 33.62 -3.12 -11.07
N THR A 50 34.70 -2.52 -11.55
CA THR A 50 34.69 -1.50 -12.61
C THR A 50 34.79 -2.07 -14.03
N ASP A 51 34.99 -3.39 -14.16
CA ASP A 51 35.18 -4.05 -15.46
C ASP A 51 33.84 -4.49 -16.05
N SER A 52 33.47 -3.89 -17.20
CA SER A 52 32.24 -4.20 -17.93
C SER A 52 32.24 -5.56 -18.62
N HIS A 53 33.39 -6.24 -18.69
CA HIS A 53 33.52 -7.54 -19.38
C HIS A 53 33.33 -8.76 -18.48
N LEU A 54 33.23 -8.58 -17.16
CA LEU A 54 32.90 -9.67 -16.25
C LEU A 54 31.40 -10.02 -16.32
N SER A 55 31.07 -11.05 -17.09
CA SER A 55 29.76 -11.68 -17.06
C SER A 55 29.47 -12.19 -15.64
N SER A 56 28.45 -11.62 -15.01
CA SER A 56 28.01 -11.96 -13.66
C SER A 56 27.58 -13.42 -13.57
N CYS A 57 28.02 -14.07 -12.49
CA CYS A 57 27.75 -15.45 -12.06
C CYS A 57 28.57 -16.54 -12.79
N PRO A 58 29.34 -17.37 -12.03
CA PRO A 58 29.62 -18.72 -12.51
C PRO A 58 28.27 -19.42 -12.74
N PRO A 59 28.16 -20.39 -13.65
CA PRO A 59 26.91 -21.10 -13.88
C PRO A 59 26.56 -21.93 -12.62
N LEU A 60 25.92 -21.29 -11.65
CA LEU A 60 25.35 -21.89 -10.44
C LEU A 60 24.34 -22.99 -10.78
N GLU A 61 23.81 -22.96 -12.00
CA GLU A 61 22.87 -23.94 -12.56
C GLU A 61 23.46 -25.35 -12.66
N LEU A 62 24.78 -25.52 -12.68
CA LEU A 62 25.40 -26.79 -13.04
C LEU A 62 25.53 -27.82 -11.90
N ILE A 63 25.13 -27.47 -10.67
CA ILE A 63 25.62 -28.22 -9.50
C ILE A 63 24.56 -28.52 -8.41
N ALA A 64 23.46 -27.77 -8.34
CA ALA A 64 22.43 -28.03 -7.34
C ALA A 64 21.45 -29.13 -7.80
N PRO A 65 21.15 -30.16 -6.97
CA PRO A 65 20.29 -31.29 -7.37
C PRO A 65 18.84 -30.90 -7.65
N CYS A 66 18.38 -29.75 -7.15
CA CYS A 66 17.07 -29.18 -7.45
C CYS A 66 17.14 -27.66 -7.27
N ILE A 67 16.79 -26.92 -8.33
CA ILE A 67 16.71 -25.45 -8.31
C ILE A 67 15.26 -25.07 -8.45
N LEU A 68 14.72 -24.38 -7.44
CA LEU A 68 13.41 -23.77 -7.56
C LEU A 68 13.51 -22.61 -8.56
N GLN A 69 12.69 -22.65 -9.61
CA GLN A 69 12.62 -21.56 -10.58
C GLN A 69 11.27 -20.84 -10.49
N PHE A 70 11.30 -19.54 -10.77
CA PHE A 70 10.11 -18.72 -10.93
C PHE A 70 10.26 -17.86 -12.17
N ASN A 71 9.31 -17.97 -13.11
CA ASN A 71 9.41 -17.29 -14.41
C ASN A 71 10.76 -17.53 -15.10
N SER A 72 11.23 -18.79 -15.10
CA SER A 72 12.54 -19.21 -15.61
C SER A 72 13.76 -18.60 -14.90
N LEU A 73 13.58 -17.92 -13.76
CA LEU A 73 14.68 -17.37 -12.95
C LEU A 73 14.96 -18.27 -11.74
N PRO A 74 16.24 -18.56 -11.42
CA PRO A 74 16.59 -19.34 -10.25
C PRO A 74 16.29 -18.56 -8.96
N VAL A 75 15.56 -19.17 -8.03
CA VAL A 75 15.25 -18.57 -6.73
C VAL A 75 16.37 -18.87 -5.75
N ASP A 76 17.26 -17.91 -5.51
CA ASP A 76 18.39 -18.04 -4.57
C ASP A 76 18.20 -17.30 -3.24
N MET A 77 16.95 -17.20 -2.80
CA MET A 77 16.59 -16.61 -1.51
C MET A 77 15.89 -17.64 -0.63
N ASN A 78 15.68 -17.31 0.65
CA ASN A 78 14.90 -18.16 1.55
C ASN A 78 13.54 -18.51 0.93
N ILE A 79 13.32 -19.80 0.66
CA ILE A 79 12.17 -20.26 -0.13
C ILE A 79 10.84 -19.98 0.58
N ARG A 80 10.78 -20.07 1.91
CA ARG A 80 9.56 -19.72 2.66
C ARG A 80 9.24 -18.23 2.54
N LYS A 81 10.26 -17.37 2.64
CA LYS A 81 10.13 -15.93 2.44
C LYS A 81 9.71 -15.62 1.00
N PHE A 82 10.28 -16.32 0.03
CA PHE A 82 9.92 -16.20 -1.39
C PHE A 82 8.45 -16.54 -1.64
N ILE A 83 7.98 -17.70 -1.19
CA ILE A 83 6.57 -18.11 -1.36
C ILE A 83 5.64 -17.10 -0.71
N ARG A 84 5.96 -16.62 0.51
CA ARG A 84 5.17 -15.56 1.16
C ARG A 84 5.14 -14.29 0.33
N ASN A 85 6.29 -13.83 -0.17
CA ASN A 85 6.38 -12.64 -1.02
C ASN A 85 5.54 -12.77 -2.29
N MET A 86 5.50 -13.97 -2.88
CA MET A 86 4.69 -14.29 -4.04
C MET A 86 3.19 -14.12 -3.76
N PHE A 87 2.70 -14.70 -2.65
CA PHE A 87 1.31 -14.55 -2.23
C PHE A 87 0.97 -13.12 -1.83
N ASP A 88 1.88 -12.41 -1.17
CA ASP A 88 1.72 -11.00 -0.83
C ASP A 88 1.59 -10.12 -2.08
N ALA A 89 2.44 -10.34 -3.08
CA ALA A 89 2.40 -9.61 -4.35
C ALA A 89 1.08 -9.86 -5.11
N LYS A 90 0.67 -11.13 -5.21
CA LYS A 90 -0.61 -11.51 -5.82
C LYS A 90 -1.80 -10.91 -5.08
N SER A 91 -1.78 -10.92 -3.75
CA SER A 91 -2.85 -10.36 -2.92
C SER A 91 -2.92 -8.85 -3.06
N LEU A 92 -1.77 -8.17 -3.11
CA LEU A 92 -1.74 -6.73 -3.34
C LEU A 92 -2.30 -6.37 -4.72
N LEU A 93 -1.91 -7.08 -5.79
CA LEU A 93 -2.48 -6.83 -7.12
C LEU A 93 -3.99 -7.05 -7.10
N THR A 94 -4.46 -8.15 -6.50
CA THR A 94 -5.89 -8.45 -6.38
C THR A 94 -6.66 -7.34 -5.67
N LEU A 95 -6.05 -6.76 -4.62
CA LEU A 95 -6.61 -5.63 -3.90
C LEU A 95 -6.60 -4.36 -4.78
N ALA A 96 -5.47 -4.03 -5.41
CA ALA A 96 -5.28 -2.82 -6.18
C ALA A 96 -6.20 -2.74 -7.41
N VAL A 97 -6.51 -3.87 -8.06
CA VAL A 97 -7.39 -3.91 -9.24
C VAL A 97 -8.88 -3.93 -8.91
N LEU A 98 -9.27 -3.89 -7.63
CA LEU A 98 -10.70 -3.80 -7.29
C LEU A 98 -11.29 -2.54 -7.94
N PRO A 99 -12.47 -2.61 -8.60
CA PRO A 99 -13.05 -1.49 -9.33
C PRO A 99 -13.15 -0.17 -8.54
N ARG A 100 -13.32 -0.28 -7.22
CA ARG A 100 -13.37 0.85 -6.28
C ARG A 100 -12.08 1.66 -6.17
N PHE A 101 -10.91 1.08 -6.44
CA PHE A 101 -9.64 1.79 -6.51
C PHE A 101 -9.36 2.33 -7.92
N ASN A 102 -9.98 1.74 -8.95
CA ASN A 102 -9.88 2.18 -10.35
C ASN A 102 -10.76 3.40 -10.69
N SER A 103 -11.73 3.75 -9.84
CA SER A 103 -12.66 4.86 -10.12
C SER A 103 -12.01 6.26 -10.08
N TYR A 104 -10.82 6.40 -9.49
CA TYR A 104 -10.29 7.73 -9.11
C TYR A 104 -8.91 8.09 -9.69
N SER A 105 -8.11 7.14 -10.20
CA SER A 105 -6.85 7.31 -10.97
C SER A 105 -6.03 6.00 -10.94
N SER A 106 -4.85 6.00 -11.58
CA SER A 106 -3.95 4.85 -11.65
C SER A 106 -3.52 4.37 -10.25
N THR A 107 -3.45 3.05 -10.06
CA THR A 107 -2.92 2.40 -8.84
C THR A 107 -1.45 2.74 -8.57
N SER A 108 -0.74 3.31 -9.55
CA SER A 108 0.63 3.81 -9.45
C SER A 108 0.80 5.04 -8.58
N ASP A 109 -0.29 5.77 -8.28
CA ASP A 109 -0.19 7.06 -7.58
C ASP A 109 -0.19 6.87 -6.05
N ILE A 110 -0.09 5.62 -5.58
CA ILE A 110 -0.14 5.20 -4.19
C ILE A 110 1.18 4.50 -3.84
N ASP A 111 1.84 4.94 -2.77
CA ASP A 111 2.90 4.15 -2.16
C ASP A 111 2.27 2.99 -1.38
N TRP A 112 2.13 1.85 -2.05
CA TRP A 112 1.58 0.63 -1.44
C TRP A 112 2.47 0.06 -0.34
N ALA A 113 3.78 0.31 -0.35
CA ALA A 113 4.67 -0.14 0.71
C ALA A 113 4.41 0.63 2.00
N CYS A 114 4.40 1.97 1.91
CA CYS A 114 4.08 2.83 3.04
C CYS A 114 2.65 2.62 3.52
N SER A 115 1.68 2.50 2.60
CA SER A 115 0.28 2.22 2.94
C SER A 115 0.14 0.90 3.69
N LYS A 116 0.74 -0.19 3.17
CA LYS A 116 0.74 -1.50 3.85
C LYS A 116 1.42 -1.42 5.21
N PHE A 117 2.49 -0.65 5.35
CA PHE A 117 3.17 -0.45 6.64
C PHE A 117 2.22 0.19 7.66
N CYS A 118 1.60 1.32 7.32
CA CYS A 118 0.71 2.07 8.21
C CYS A 118 -0.61 1.33 8.53
N LEU A 119 -1.09 0.51 7.59
CA LEU A 119 -2.25 -0.37 7.80
C LEU A 119 -1.93 -1.53 8.75
N ASN A 120 -0.71 -2.05 8.70
CA ASN A 120 -0.26 -3.19 9.50
C ASN A 120 0.19 -2.81 10.91
N ASN A 121 0.17 -1.54 11.29
CA ASN A 121 0.39 -1.13 12.66
C ASN A 121 -0.76 -1.58 13.55
N ASN A 122 -0.68 -2.87 13.88
CA ASN A 122 -1.49 -3.55 14.86
C ASN A 122 -0.75 -3.65 16.21
N LYS A 123 0.33 -2.87 16.41
CA LYS A 123 1.20 -3.01 17.60
C LYS A 123 0.50 -2.61 18.91
N HIS A 124 -0.62 -1.90 18.84
CA HIS A 124 -1.45 -1.58 20.01
C HIS A 124 -2.60 -2.59 20.28
N PHE A 125 -2.72 -3.68 19.51
CA PHE A 125 -3.89 -4.56 19.53
C PHE A 125 -3.80 -5.73 20.54
N VAL A 126 -2.79 -5.76 21.41
CA VAL A 126 -2.52 -6.89 22.34
C VAL A 126 -3.37 -6.88 23.62
N SER A 127 -4.55 -6.23 23.63
CA SER A 127 -5.50 -6.50 24.72
C SER A 127 -6.94 -6.57 24.22
N HIS A 128 -7.58 -7.71 24.48
CA HIS A 128 -8.99 -7.96 24.27
C HIS A 128 -9.80 -7.11 25.24
N ARG A 129 -10.15 -5.87 24.86
CA ARG A 129 -11.25 -5.14 25.49
C ARG A 129 -12.18 -4.55 24.43
N ASN A 130 -13.47 -4.67 24.71
CA ASN A 130 -14.61 -4.33 23.87
C ASN A 130 -14.46 -2.91 23.29
N GLY A 131 -14.45 -2.79 21.95
CA GLY A 131 -14.29 -1.52 21.20
C GLY A 131 -13.19 -1.57 20.13
N ARG A 132 -12.15 -2.41 20.31
CA ARG A 132 -10.98 -2.47 19.39
C ARG A 132 -11.24 -3.22 18.07
N SER A 133 -12.14 -4.20 18.08
CA SER A 133 -12.57 -4.91 16.87
C SER A 133 -13.38 -4.01 15.93
N GLU A 134 -14.15 -3.07 16.49
CA GLU A 134 -15.01 -2.16 15.72
C GLU A 134 -14.18 -1.09 15.00
N PHE A 135 -13.18 -0.51 15.66
CA PHE A 135 -12.25 0.42 15.03
C PHE A 135 -11.40 -0.24 13.94
N CYS A 136 -10.87 -1.44 14.18
CA CYS A 136 -10.18 -2.21 13.15
C CYS A 136 -11.12 -2.48 11.95
N GLY A 137 -12.35 -2.91 12.24
CA GLY A 137 -13.38 -3.12 11.23
C GLY A 137 -13.73 -1.84 10.47
N PHE A 138 -13.75 -0.68 11.14
CA PHE A 138 -13.92 0.62 10.53
C PHE A 138 -12.78 0.92 9.56
N ARG A 139 -11.51 0.82 9.97
CA ARG A 139 -10.34 1.07 9.09
C ARG A 139 -10.35 0.19 7.84
N ILE A 140 -10.63 -1.11 8.00
CA ILE A 140 -10.71 -2.03 6.85
C ILE A 140 -11.88 -1.66 5.94
N LYS A 141 -13.06 -1.35 6.50
CA LYS A 141 -14.21 -0.92 5.69
C LYS A 141 -13.98 0.43 5.03
N LEU A 142 -13.26 1.33 5.68
CA LEU A 142 -12.89 2.65 5.16
C LEU A 142 -11.96 2.50 3.96
N LEU A 143 -10.87 1.73 4.12
CA LEU A 143 -9.94 1.38 3.04
C LEU A 143 -10.66 0.77 1.83
N LEU A 144 -11.59 -0.15 2.10
CA LEU A 144 -12.29 -0.91 1.06
C LEU A 144 -13.54 -0.22 0.51
N ASP A 145 -13.87 1.01 0.94
CA ASP A 145 -15.11 1.69 0.57
C ASP A 145 -16.36 0.81 0.82
N MET A 146 -16.42 0.26 2.03
CA MET A 146 -17.40 -0.73 2.51
C MET A 146 -18.16 -0.29 3.76
N LEU A 147 -17.93 0.93 4.24
CA LEU A 147 -18.72 1.49 5.34
C LEU A 147 -20.20 1.52 4.95
N PRO A 148 -21.13 1.21 5.88
CA PRO A 148 -22.56 1.20 5.62
C PRO A 148 -23.14 2.63 5.51
N THR A 149 -22.69 3.37 4.49
CA THR A 149 -23.33 4.61 4.01
C THR A 149 -24.67 4.27 3.35
N LEU A 150 -25.59 5.24 3.23
CA LEU A 150 -26.89 4.99 2.59
C LEU A 150 -26.72 4.45 1.16
N THR A 151 -25.82 5.01 0.37
CA THR A 151 -25.54 4.54 -1.00
C THR A 151 -25.04 3.09 -1.03
N THR A 152 -24.19 2.71 -0.08
CA THR A 152 -23.74 1.33 0.07
C THR A 152 -24.87 0.40 0.46
N LEU A 153 -25.77 0.84 1.34
CA LEU A 153 -26.92 0.07 1.81
C LEU A 153 -27.99 -0.08 0.72
N GLN A 154 -28.28 0.97 -0.05
CA GLN A 154 -29.15 0.93 -1.24
C GLN A 154 -28.68 -0.11 -2.25
N ARG A 155 -27.38 -0.18 -2.50
CA ARG A 155 -26.80 -1.20 -3.39
C ARG A 155 -26.89 -2.62 -2.83
N ARG A 156 -26.69 -2.80 -1.52
CA ARG A 156 -26.66 -4.14 -0.88
C ARG A 156 -28.04 -4.69 -0.53
N LYS A 157 -28.99 -3.82 -0.20
CA LYS A 157 -30.35 -4.16 0.23
C LYS A 157 -31.39 -3.20 -0.38
N PRO A 158 -31.56 -3.21 -1.72
CA PRO A 158 -32.49 -2.31 -2.42
C PRO A 158 -33.96 -2.51 -2.00
N HIS A 159 -34.30 -3.67 -1.44
CA HIS A 159 -35.63 -3.97 -0.90
C HIS A 159 -35.90 -3.29 0.46
N LEU A 160 -34.86 -2.85 1.18
CA LEU A 160 -35.01 -2.14 2.46
C LEU A 160 -34.73 -0.64 2.34
N TYR A 161 -33.80 -0.26 1.46
CA TYR A 161 -33.36 1.13 1.31
C TYR A 161 -33.80 1.67 -0.04
N ASN A 162 -34.71 2.65 -0.02
CA ASN A 162 -35.23 3.27 -1.24
C ASN A 162 -34.09 4.02 -1.97
N PRO A 163 -33.85 3.78 -3.28
CA PRO A 163 -32.86 4.50 -4.08
C PRO A 163 -33.05 6.02 -4.14
N SER A 164 -34.27 6.53 -3.92
CA SER A 164 -34.55 7.97 -3.93
C SER A 164 -34.16 8.67 -2.63
N TRP A 165 -33.80 7.93 -1.58
CA TRP A 165 -33.37 8.54 -0.32
C TRP A 165 -32.00 9.19 -0.48
N LEU A 166 -31.92 10.44 -0.03
CA LEU A 166 -30.71 11.24 0.01
C LEU A 166 -30.07 11.17 1.41
N CYS A 167 -28.95 11.85 1.57
CA CYS A 167 -28.27 11.97 2.86
C CYS A 167 -29.28 12.35 3.95
N PRO A 168 -29.46 11.51 4.99
CA PRO A 168 -30.43 11.74 6.05
C PRO A 168 -30.26 13.07 6.80
N GLN A 169 -29.10 13.72 6.68
CA GLN A 169 -28.76 14.93 7.42
C GLN A 169 -28.85 16.19 6.56
N TYR A 170 -28.42 16.11 5.30
CA TYR A 170 -28.42 17.27 4.39
C TYR A 170 -29.56 17.23 3.35
N ASN A 171 -30.13 16.05 3.10
CA ASN A 171 -31.26 15.79 2.23
C ASN A 171 -31.19 16.40 0.81
N SER A 172 -29.97 16.64 0.30
CA SER A 172 -29.77 17.23 -1.04
C SER A 172 -28.82 16.40 -1.93
N PHE A 173 -27.94 15.60 -1.33
CA PHE A 173 -26.99 14.75 -2.04
C PHE A 173 -27.04 13.31 -1.54
N PRO A 174 -26.65 12.32 -2.34
CA PRO A 174 -26.48 10.95 -1.88
C PRO A 174 -25.40 10.86 -0.79
N GLU A 175 -25.64 10.03 0.23
CA GLU A 175 -24.62 9.77 1.25
C GLU A 175 -23.59 8.75 0.72
N THR A 176 -22.60 9.25 -0.01
CA THR A 176 -21.39 8.50 -0.39
C THR A 176 -20.38 8.50 0.74
N LEU A 177 -19.32 7.70 0.62
CA LEU A 177 -18.20 7.77 1.57
C LEU A 177 -17.51 9.14 1.54
N ASP A 178 -17.36 9.74 0.35
CA ASP A 178 -16.75 11.07 0.24
C ASP A 178 -17.66 12.15 0.85
N HIS A 179 -18.98 12.04 0.66
CA HIS A 179 -19.95 12.92 1.31
C HIS A 179 -19.94 12.80 2.83
N LEU A 180 -19.57 11.65 3.41
CA LEU A 180 -19.48 11.49 4.86
C LEU A 180 -18.55 12.53 5.50
N TRP A 181 -17.45 12.85 4.82
CA TRP A 181 -16.45 13.83 5.30
C TRP A 181 -16.85 15.26 4.98
N THR A 182 -17.58 15.47 3.88
CA THR A 182 -17.93 16.81 3.40
C THR A 182 -19.36 17.22 3.71
N CYS A 183 -20.13 16.37 4.38
CA CYS A 183 -21.50 16.66 4.73
C CYS A 183 -21.53 17.93 5.60
N PRO A 184 -22.26 18.98 5.18
CA PRO A 184 -22.29 20.23 5.94
C PRO A 184 -23.11 20.09 7.23
N TYR A 185 -23.93 19.05 7.36
CA TYR A 185 -24.90 18.88 8.44
C TYR A 185 -24.71 17.55 9.18
N ILE A 186 -24.55 17.60 10.51
CA ILE A 186 -24.91 16.51 11.44
C ILE A 186 -25.67 17.08 12.63
N LEU A 187 -25.17 18.16 13.21
CA LEU A 187 -25.79 19.15 14.11
C LEU A 187 -24.94 20.43 13.93
N PRO A 188 -25.44 21.66 14.16
CA PRO A 188 -24.64 22.88 13.97
C PRO A 188 -23.31 22.88 14.74
N GLU A 189 -23.27 22.23 15.91
CA GLU A 189 -22.06 22.08 16.75
C GLU A 189 -21.12 20.93 16.31
N PHE A 190 -21.55 20.05 15.40
CA PHE A 190 -20.85 18.81 15.02
C PHE A 190 -20.76 18.62 13.51
N SER A 191 -20.43 19.67 12.75
CA SER A 191 -20.30 19.58 11.30
C SER A 191 -19.13 18.66 10.89
N PRO A 192 -19.37 17.54 10.16
CA PRO A 192 -18.32 16.65 9.68
C PRO A 192 -17.29 17.36 8.83
N LEU A 193 -17.73 18.28 7.98
CA LEU A 193 -16.82 19.06 7.15
C LEU A 193 -15.83 19.85 8.01
N GLN A 194 -16.32 20.53 9.05
CA GLN A 194 -15.44 21.30 9.93
C GLN A 194 -14.55 20.38 10.78
N THR A 195 -15.11 19.30 11.34
CA THR A 195 -14.32 18.30 12.07
C THR A 195 -13.24 17.69 11.20
N PHE A 196 -13.57 17.29 9.98
CA PHE A 196 -12.63 16.72 9.01
C PHE A 196 -11.50 17.71 8.68
N LYS A 197 -11.82 18.98 8.40
CA LYS A 197 -10.83 20.04 8.17
C LYS A 197 -9.89 20.20 9.35
N THR A 198 -10.43 20.24 10.58
CA THR A 198 -9.63 20.35 11.81
C THR A 198 -8.71 19.14 12.01
N LEU A 199 -9.24 17.92 11.83
CA LEU A 199 -8.46 16.69 12.00
C LEU A 199 -7.37 16.56 10.93
N LEU A 200 -7.65 16.92 9.68
CA LEU A 200 -6.65 16.90 8.61
C LEU A 200 -5.55 17.94 8.85
N LEU A 201 -5.92 19.13 9.32
CA LEU A 201 -4.96 20.16 9.70
C LEU A 201 -4.07 19.70 10.87
N ALA A 202 -4.66 19.06 11.89
CA ALA A 202 -3.90 18.47 12.99
C ALA A 202 -2.92 17.40 12.51
N LEU A 203 -3.38 16.46 11.67
CA LEU A 203 -2.53 15.44 11.06
C LEU A 203 -1.35 16.07 10.31
N ARG A 204 -1.63 17.07 9.46
CA ARG A 204 -0.61 17.77 8.68
C ARG A 204 0.43 18.45 9.58
N THR A 205 -0.01 19.15 10.62
CA THR A 205 0.89 19.82 11.57
C THR A 205 1.74 18.80 12.34
N THR A 206 1.13 17.73 12.85
CA THR A 206 1.86 16.67 13.56
C THR A 206 2.91 16.00 12.67
N TYR A 207 2.60 15.76 11.40
CA TYR A 207 3.60 15.26 10.46
C TYR A 207 4.75 16.23 10.26
N LEU A 208 4.45 17.51 10.01
CA LEU A 208 5.48 18.52 9.82
C LEU A 208 6.41 18.60 11.04
N ASP A 209 5.86 18.69 12.25
CA ASP A 209 6.61 18.75 13.49
C ASP A 209 7.51 17.52 13.69
N ASN A 210 6.98 16.33 13.41
CA ASN A 210 7.74 15.09 13.50
C ASN A 210 8.88 15.02 12.47
N PHE A 211 8.67 15.51 11.25
CA PHE A 211 9.73 15.56 10.23
C PHE A 211 10.78 16.61 10.54
N LEU A 212 10.39 17.79 11.04
CA LEU A 212 11.33 18.81 11.50
C LEU A 212 12.19 18.34 12.68
N SER A 213 11.63 17.46 13.53
CA SER A 213 12.32 16.87 14.68
C SER A 213 13.18 15.65 14.32
N ALA A 214 12.97 15.06 13.15
CA ALA A 214 13.65 13.84 12.72
C ALA A 214 15.04 14.13 12.15
N SER A 215 15.96 13.18 12.29
CA SER A 215 17.27 13.26 11.64
C SER A 215 17.12 13.09 10.13
N SER A 216 17.36 14.17 9.38
CA SER A 216 17.40 14.16 7.93
C SER A 216 18.75 13.66 7.41
N LEU A 217 18.75 13.12 6.18
CA LEU A 217 19.94 12.67 5.46
C LEU A 217 20.74 13.87 4.91
N ILE A 218 20.04 14.95 4.57
CA ILE A 218 20.57 16.20 4.02
C ILE A 218 19.88 17.34 4.80
N PRO A 219 20.54 18.50 5.02
CA PRO A 219 19.90 19.66 5.64
C PRO A 219 18.59 20.04 4.94
N LEU A 220 17.54 20.29 5.73
CA LEU A 220 16.24 20.73 5.21
C LEU A 220 16.35 22.19 4.74
N PRO A 221 15.87 22.53 3.53
CA PRO A 221 15.83 23.91 3.08
C PRO A 221 14.78 24.72 3.86
N ASP A 222 14.95 26.04 3.92
CA ASP A 222 13.98 26.95 4.57
C ASP A 222 12.58 26.85 3.94
N SER A 223 12.48 26.45 2.66
CA SER A 223 11.23 26.25 1.95
C SER A 223 10.51 24.94 2.29
N PHE A 224 11.16 23.99 2.97
CA PHE A 224 10.64 22.64 3.20
C PHE A 224 9.23 22.65 3.81
N ALA A 225 9.02 23.45 4.86
CA ALA A 225 7.73 23.54 5.53
C ALA A 225 6.65 24.10 4.60
N ALA A 226 6.95 25.14 3.84
CA ALA A 226 6.01 25.75 2.90
C ALA A 226 5.64 24.77 1.77
N GLU A 227 6.62 24.09 1.19
CA GLU A 227 6.41 23.08 0.14
C GLU A 227 5.61 21.88 0.64
N PHE A 228 5.94 21.37 1.84
CA PHE A 228 5.19 20.29 2.48
C PHE A 228 3.73 20.67 2.69
N MET A 229 3.47 21.90 3.16
CA MET A 229 2.12 22.39 3.44
C MET A 229 1.31 22.64 2.17
N ALA A 230 1.97 22.87 1.02
CA ALA A 230 1.36 23.09 -0.28
C ALA A 230 1.05 21.79 -1.05
N LEU A 231 1.40 20.61 -0.51
CA LEU A 231 1.10 19.33 -1.15
C LEU A 231 -0.41 19.10 -1.29
N ASN A 232 -0.83 18.62 -2.45
CA ASN A 232 -2.24 18.49 -2.80
C ASN A 232 -3.04 17.52 -1.89
N CYS A 233 -2.38 16.64 -1.12
CA CYS A 233 -3.04 15.75 -0.17
C CYS A 233 -3.66 16.48 1.02
N TRP A 234 -3.34 17.77 1.20
CA TRP A 234 -3.90 18.62 2.26
C TRP A 234 -5.13 19.41 1.81
N ASP A 235 -5.41 19.45 0.51
CA ASP A 235 -6.54 20.19 -0.04
C ASP A 235 -7.86 19.50 0.35
N CYS A 236 -8.66 20.20 1.17
CA CYS A 236 -9.92 19.71 1.75
C CYS A 236 -11.14 20.58 1.43
N ASP A 237 -10.99 21.60 0.56
CA ASP A 237 -12.05 22.56 0.25
C ASP A 237 -12.10 22.96 -1.25
N PRO A 238 -12.69 22.13 -2.13
CA PRO A 238 -13.17 20.76 -1.88
C PRO A 238 -12.01 19.76 -1.73
N PRO A 239 -12.24 18.58 -1.15
CA PRO A 239 -11.17 17.61 -0.96
C PRO A 239 -10.63 17.06 -2.27
N SER A 240 -9.30 17.10 -2.41
CA SER A 240 -8.62 16.49 -3.55
C SER A 240 -8.73 14.96 -3.49
N ILE A 241 -8.51 14.30 -4.63
CA ILE A 241 -8.47 12.85 -4.71
C ILE A 241 -7.37 12.28 -3.78
N SER A 242 -6.22 12.96 -3.68
CA SER A 242 -5.13 12.58 -2.78
C SER A 242 -5.53 12.68 -1.32
N CYS A 243 -6.24 13.74 -0.93
CA CYS A 243 -6.78 13.90 0.42
C CYS A 243 -7.77 12.76 0.75
N LEU A 244 -8.68 12.45 -0.17
CA LEU A 244 -9.65 11.36 -0.02
C LEU A 244 -8.98 9.97 0.05
N ARG A 245 -7.84 9.78 -0.63
CA ARG A 245 -7.01 8.57 -0.53
C ARG A 245 -6.28 8.47 0.80
N LEU A 246 -5.65 9.56 1.24
CA LEU A 246 -5.00 9.62 2.56
C LEU A 246 -6.02 9.31 3.67
N THR A 247 -7.24 9.84 3.55
CA THR A 247 -8.38 9.54 4.43
C THR A 247 -8.75 8.05 4.48
N ARG A 248 -8.46 7.29 3.42
CA ARG A 248 -8.67 5.83 3.36
C ARG A 248 -7.46 5.02 3.85
N GLY A 249 -6.40 5.69 4.29
CA GLY A 249 -5.12 5.07 4.65
C GLY A 249 -4.25 4.70 3.45
N LEU A 250 -4.50 5.27 2.27
CA LEU A 250 -3.68 5.12 1.08
C LEU A 250 -2.73 6.32 0.97
N ILE A 251 -1.44 6.08 1.17
CA ILE A 251 -0.39 7.10 1.13
C ILE A 251 -0.11 7.48 -0.32
N PRO A 252 -0.23 8.77 -0.71
CA PRO A 252 0.10 9.20 -2.06
C PRO A 252 1.60 9.09 -2.33
N ILE A 253 1.97 8.60 -3.52
CA ILE A 253 3.39 8.37 -3.85
C ILE A 253 4.21 9.66 -3.88
N PHE A 254 3.63 10.77 -4.35
CA PHE A 254 4.33 12.06 -4.40
C PHE A 254 4.70 12.58 -3.00
N LEU A 255 3.92 12.24 -1.96
CA LEU A 255 4.24 12.61 -0.58
C LEU A 255 5.50 11.90 -0.13
N THR A 256 5.59 10.60 -0.38
CA THR A 256 6.77 9.79 -0.04
C THR A 256 7.97 10.10 -0.92
N GLU A 257 7.76 10.52 -2.18
CA GLU A 257 8.85 10.98 -3.05
C GLU A 257 9.42 12.33 -2.59
N PHE A 258 8.56 13.30 -2.26
CA PHE A 258 8.97 14.57 -1.67
C PHE A 258 9.78 14.36 -0.39
N LEU A 259 9.28 13.54 0.53
CA LEU A 259 9.97 13.23 1.79
C LEU A 259 11.24 12.40 1.56
N GLY A 260 11.26 11.55 0.53
CA GLY A 260 12.38 10.66 0.17
C GLY A 260 13.63 11.40 -0.29
N ILE A 261 13.53 12.69 -0.61
CA ILE A 261 14.68 13.56 -0.87
C ILE A 261 15.50 13.76 0.41
N TYR A 262 14.84 13.80 1.57
CA TYR A 262 15.44 14.21 2.84
C TYR A 262 15.52 13.08 3.87
N PHE A 263 14.66 12.07 3.79
CA PHE A 263 14.54 11.02 4.81
C PHE A 263 14.61 9.62 4.21
N SER A 264 15.10 8.68 5.02
CA SER A 264 15.07 7.26 4.64
C SER A 264 13.64 6.71 4.64
N SER A 265 13.33 5.74 3.77
CA SER A 265 11.99 5.12 3.73
C SER A 265 11.54 4.57 5.10
N PRO A 266 12.38 3.88 5.90
CA PRO A 266 12.00 3.46 7.25
C PRO A 266 11.61 4.63 8.17
N THR A 267 12.34 5.75 8.09
CA THR A 267 12.03 6.97 8.86
C THR A 267 10.65 7.52 8.45
N ILE A 268 10.42 7.68 7.13
CA ILE A 268 9.15 8.17 6.58
C ILE A 268 8.00 7.30 7.06
N TRP A 269 8.11 5.98 6.88
CA TRP A 269 7.07 5.04 7.27
C TRP A 269 6.78 5.12 8.78
N SER A 270 7.82 5.22 9.62
CA SER A 270 7.63 5.33 11.07
C SER A 270 6.96 6.63 11.51
N ILE A 271 7.27 7.76 10.86
CA ILE A 271 6.70 9.06 11.18
C ILE A 271 5.25 9.16 10.71
N LEU A 272 4.92 8.57 9.55
CA LEU A 272 3.56 8.63 9.01
C LEU A 272 2.58 7.71 9.77
N ASP A 273 3.07 6.60 10.31
CA ASP A 273 2.27 5.51 10.86
C ASP A 273 1.36 5.90 12.03
N THR A 274 1.93 6.36 13.15
CA THR A 274 1.16 6.66 14.37
C THR A 274 0.17 7.81 14.17
N PRO A 275 0.55 8.97 13.61
CA PRO A 275 -0.42 10.05 13.42
C PRO A 275 -1.53 9.69 12.44
N LEU A 276 -1.27 8.85 11.41
CA LEU A 276 -2.33 8.35 10.53
C LEU A 276 -3.31 7.44 11.25
N HIS A 277 -2.80 6.61 12.16
CA HIS A 277 -3.64 5.76 13.01
C HIS A 277 -4.56 6.61 13.89
N ASP A 278 -4.01 7.63 14.54
CA ASP A 278 -4.74 8.51 15.45
C ASP A 278 -5.77 9.36 14.68
N PHE A 279 -5.40 9.88 13.51
CA PHE A 279 -6.34 10.53 12.60
C PHE A 279 -7.53 9.64 12.23
N HIS A 280 -7.30 8.36 11.86
CA HIS A 280 -8.40 7.43 11.61
C HIS A 280 -9.25 7.18 12.87
N PHE A 281 -8.63 7.13 14.04
CA PHE A 281 -9.35 6.96 15.30
C PHE A 281 -10.26 8.15 15.60
N ASP A 282 -9.79 9.37 15.35
CA ASP A 282 -10.60 10.57 15.50
C ASP A 282 -11.74 10.63 14.48
N LEU A 283 -11.50 10.24 13.21
CA LEU A 283 -12.58 10.09 12.23
C LEU A 283 -13.64 9.07 12.70
N TYR A 284 -13.19 7.97 13.30
CA TYR A 284 -14.09 6.95 13.85
C TYR A 284 -14.96 7.51 14.98
N VAL A 285 -14.34 8.18 15.95
CA VAL A 285 -15.04 8.65 17.15
C VAL A 285 -15.91 9.88 16.86
N GLN A 286 -15.37 10.88 16.16
CA GLN A 286 -15.98 12.20 16.06
C GLN A 286 -17.00 12.29 14.90
N ILE A 287 -16.79 11.53 13.82
CA ILE A 287 -17.67 11.56 12.64
C ILE A 287 -18.48 10.26 12.55
N TRP A 288 -17.80 9.11 12.48
CA TRP A 288 -18.46 7.85 12.16
C TRP A 288 -19.43 7.38 13.24
N LEU A 289 -19.07 7.44 14.53
CA LEU A 289 -19.97 7.06 15.64
C LEU A 289 -21.18 8.00 15.71
N CYS A 290 -20.97 9.31 15.67
CA CYS A 290 -22.03 10.32 15.68
C CYS A 290 -23.03 10.08 14.55
N ARG A 291 -22.53 9.93 13.32
CA ARG A 291 -23.34 9.57 12.15
C ARG A 291 -24.06 8.25 12.35
N SER A 292 -23.40 7.22 12.88
CA SER A 292 -24.00 5.88 13.04
C SER A 292 -25.15 5.88 14.04
N ILE A 293 -25.05 6.65 15.13
CA ILE A 293 -26.12 6.85 16.11
C ILE A 293 -27.31 7.55 15.44
N PHE A 294 -27.07 8.66 14.75
CA PHE A 294 -28.12 9.38 14.02
C PHE A 294 -28.81 8.48 12.99
N PHE A 295 -28.02 7.78 12.17
CA PHE A 295 -28.51 6.90 11.12
C PHE A 295 -29.36 5.76 11.69
N HIS A 296 -29.01 5.22 12.85
CA HIS A 296 -29.82 4.21 13.53
C HIS A 296 -31.24 4.72 13.85
N TYR A 297 -31.37 5.91 14.42
CA TYR A 297 -32.68 6.51 14.71
C TYR A 297 -33.44 6.88 13.45
N TRP A 298 -32.74 7.41 12.44
CA TRP A 298 -33.34 7.68 11.14
C TRP A 298 -33.89 6.39 10.50
N GLU A 299 -33.16 5.28 10.54
CA GLU A 299 -33.64 3.99 10.03
C GLU A 299 -34.91 3.52 10.77
N LEU A 300 -34.96 3.68 12.10
CA LEU A 300 -36.15 3.36 12.89
C LEU A 300 -37.35 4.23 12.48
N ALA A 301 -37.13 5.51 12.20
CA ALA A 301 -38.17 6.41 11.69
C ALA A 301 -38.68 6.00 10.29
N GLN A 302 -37.83 5.36 9.46
CA GLN A 302 -38.24 4.74 8.20
C GLN A 302 -38.89 3.36 8.38
N GLY A 303 -39.09 2.89 9.62
CA GLY A 303 -39.65 1.57 9.92
C GLY A 303 -38.67 0.40 9.72
N ILE A 304 -37.36 0.66 9.54
CA ILE A 304 -36.36 -0.38 9.30
C ILE A 304 -35.86 -0.94 10.64
N THR A 305 -36.23 -2.19 10.92
CA THR A 305 -35.82 -2.88 12.17
C THR A 305 -34.59 -3.77 12.00
N LYS A 306 -33.94 -4.12 13.11
CA LYS A 306 -32.82 -5.09 13.13
C LYS A 306 -33.21 -6.47 12.57
N LYS A 307 -34.47 -6.87 12.75
CA LYS A 307 -35.02 -8.14 12.21
C LYS A 307 -35.03 -8.11 10.68
N MET A 308 -35.48 -7.02 10.08
CA MET A 308 -35.47 -6.84 8.61
C MET A 308 -34.04 -6.83 8.05
N LYS A 309 -33.08 -6.26 8.80
CA LYS A 309 -31.68 -6.28 8.42
C LYS A 309 -31.02 -7.66 8.51
N SER A 310 -31.57 -8.60 9.27
CA SER A 310 -31.02 -9.96 9.44
C SER A 310 -31.71 -11.02 8.59
N SER A 311 -32.92 -10.76 8.07
CA SER A 311 -33.58 -11.68 7.13
C SER A 311 -32.82 -11.75 5.82
N ALA A 312 -32.54 -12.98 5.37
CA ALA A 312 -31.80 -13.27 4.14
C ALA A 312 -32.60 -13.01 2.85
N LEU A 313 -33.90 -12.78 2.96
CA LEU A 313 -34.83 -12.57 1.85
C LEU A 313 -35.82 -11.47 2.24
N GLY A 314 -35.99 -10.48 1.37
CA GLY A 314 -37.21 -9.67 1.38
C GLY A 314 -38.42 -10.55 1.07
N PRO A 315 -39.65 -10.15 1.45
CA PRO A 315 -40.84 -10.88 1.03
C PRO A 315 -40.84 -11.01 -0.50
N SER A 316 -41.04 -12.23 -0.98
CA SER A 316 -41.09 -12.56 -2.41
C SER A 316 -42.23 -11.76 -3.05
N SER A 317 -41.94 -10.62 -3.67
CA SER A 317 -42.90 -9.93 -4.51
C SER A 317 -42.96 -10.64 -5.85
N ILE A 318 -43.85 -11.63 -5.90
CA ILE A 318 -44.43 -12.16 -7.12
C ILE A 318 -45.05 -10.98 -7.89
N LEU A 319 -44.71 -10.89 -9.19
CA LEU A 319 -45.25 -10.02 -10.24
C LEU A 319 -44.84 -8.53 -10.22
N ARG A 320 -43.82 -8.19 -11.03
CA ARG A 320 -43.90 -7.03 -11.95
C ARG A 320 -43.06 -7.31 -13.21
N PRO A 321 -43.51 -6.91 -14.42
CA PRO A 321 -42.83 -7.21 -15.67
C PRO A 321 -41.52 -6.44 -15.74
N SER A 322 -40.48 -7.10 -16.25
CA SER A 322 -39.17 -6.54 -16.54
C SER A 322 -39.30 -5.32 -17.45
N SER A 323 -39.13 -4.11 -16.89
CA SER A 323 -38.75 -2.97 -17.70
C SER A 323 -37.28 -3.15 -18.07
N ASN A 324 -37.03 -3.37 -19.37
CA ASN A 324 -35.70 -3.42 -19.97
C ASN A 324 -34.92 -2.15 -19.63
N ILE A 325 -34.12 -2.20 -18.57
CA ILE A 325 -32.98 -1.31 -18.41
C ILE A 325 -31.88 -2.00 -19.20
N LEU A 326 -31.41 -1.32 -20.25
CA LEU A 326 -30.29 -1.73 -21.08
C LEU A 326 -29.12 -2.05 -20.14
N LEU A 327 -28.88 -3.35 -19.95
CA LEU A 327 -27.68 -3.85 -19.32
C LEU A 327 -26.59 -3.60 -20.35
N ASP A 328 -25.87 -2.48 -20.19
CA ASP A 328 -24.63 -2.24 -20.92
C ASP A 328 -23.62 -3.27 -20.40
N SER A 329 -23.75 -4.47 -20.95
CA SER A 329 -22.83 -5.59 -20.82
C SER A 329 -21.67 -5.34 -21.78
N SER A 330 -21.01 -4.19 -21.62
CA SER A 330 -19.61 -4.10 -21.95
C SER A 330 -18.85 -4.82 -20.84
N THR A 331 -18.84 -6.16 -20.90
CA THR A 331 -17.65 -6.89 -20.46
C THR A 331 -16.47 -6.15 -21.06
N PRO A 332 -15.57 -5.55 -20.26
CA PRO A 332 -14.30 -5.16 -20.82
C PRO A 332 -13.73 -6.47 -21.33
N SER A 333 -13.49 -6.53 -22.64
CA SER A 333 -12.62 -7.56 -23.20
C SER A 333 -11.45 -7.73 -22.24
N LEU A 334 -11.03 -8.97 -21.98
CA LEU A 334 -9.73 -9.32 -21.43
C LEU A 334 -8.65 -8.69 -22.32
N ALA A 335 -8.50 -7.37 -22.21
CA ALA A 335 -7.48 -6.58 -22.83
C ALA A 335 -6.24 -6.92 -22.01
N THR A 336 -5.48 -7.87 -22.54
CA THR A 336 -4.02 -7.96 -22.41
C THR A 336 -3.51 -7.19 -21.20
N ALA A 337 -3.51 -7.85 -20.04
CA ALA A 337 -2.79 -7.37 -18.88
C ALA A 337 -1.35 -7.09 -19.35
N PHE A 338 -1.03 -5.80 -19.41
CA PHE A 338 0.31 -5.32 -19.71
C PHE A 338 1.31 -5.97 -18.75
N LEU A 339 2.59 -5.88 -19.11
CA LEU A 339 3.80 -6.37 -18.42
C LEU A 339 3.96 -5.96 -16.92
N ASP A 340 2.92 -5.41 -16.29
CA ASP A 340 2.74 -5.00 -14.88
C ASP A 340 1.99 -6.07 -14.06
N SER A 341 2.33 -7.33 -14.27
CA SER A 341 1.80 -8.42 -13.42
C SER A 341 2.63 -8.56 -12.15
N TRP A 342 2.04 -9.09 -11.07
CA TRP A 342 2.77 -9.44 -9.85
C TRP A 342 3.96 -10.38 -10.12
N VAL A 343 3.92 -11.13 -11.23
CA VAL A 343 5.03 -11.96 -11.73
C VAL A 343 6.23 -11.10 -12.12
N SER A 344 6.01 -9.95 -12.77
CA SER A 344 7.06 -8.97 -13.13
C SER A 344 7.74 -8.40 -11.89
N TRP A 345 6.98 -8.00 -10.86
CA TRP A 345 7.52 -7.46 -9.60
C TRP A 345 8.39 -8.48 -8.87
N VAL A 346 7.91 -9.72 -8.78
CA VAL A 346 8.67 -10.82 -8.14
C VAL A 346 9.90 -11.18 -8.97
N SER A 347 9.79 -11.22 -10.30
CA SER A 347 10.93 -11.48 -11.20
C SER A 347 12.01 -10.40 -11.06
N SER A 348 11.62 -9.12 -11.01
CA SER A 348 12.57 -8.01 -10.79
C SER A 348 13.29 -8.12 -9.45
N SER A 349 12.59 -8.55 -8.40
CA SER A 349 13.21 -8.79 -7.08
C SER A 349 14.21 -9.95 -7.07
N ILE A 350 14.01 -10.97 -7.92
CA ILE A 350 14.97 -12.07 -8.09
C ILE A 350 16.22 -11.55 -8.81
N ILE A 351 16.06 -10.78 -9.89
CA ILE A 351 17.16 -10.27 -10.72
C ILE A 351 18.00 -9.22 -9.98
N ARG A 352 17.34 -8.27 -9.32
CA ARG A 352 17.97 -7.05 -8.78
C ARG A 352 18.16 -7.11 -7.26
N GLY A 353 17.62 -8.13 -6.60
CA GLY A 353 17.52 -8.17 -5.15
C GLY A 353 16.48 -7.18 -4.58
N GLY A 354 16.44 -7.09 -3.25
CA GLY A 354 15.52 -6.21 -2.53
C GLY A 354 14.10 -6.79 -2.37
N SER A 355 13.17 -5.97 -1.87
CA SER A 355 11.76 -6.36 -1.70
C SER A 355 11.01 -6.22 -3.03
N TRP A 356 10.14 -7.16 -3.36
CA TRP A 356 9.25 -7.08 -4.54
C TRP A 356 8.40 -5.80 -4.56
N ILE A 357 8.10 -5.25 -3.39
CA ILE A 357 7.29 -4.03 -3.26
C ILE A 357 8.04 -2.78 -3.76
N SER A 358 9.37 -2.79 -3.74
CA SER A 358 10.21 -1.72 -4.28
C SER A 358 10.22 -1.73 -5.81
N HIS A 359 9.68 -2.77 -6.44
CA HIS A 359 9.62 -2.96 -7.89
C HIS A 359 8.22 -2.70 -8.48
N LEU A 360 7.30 -2.13 -7.70
CA LEU A 360 5.94 -1.78 -8.16
C LEU A 360 5.96 -0.76 -9.31
N ASP A 361 6.81 0.26 -9.22
CA ASP A 361 6.88 1.37 -10.19
C ASP A 361 8.20 1.42 -10.98
N PHE A 362 9.04 0.38 -10.85
CA PHE A 362 10.42 0.44 -11.34
C PHE A 362 10.52 0.69 -12.87
N TRP A 363 9.51 0.29 -13.64
CA TRP A 363 9.47 0.58 -15.08
C TRP A 363 9.10 2.03 -15.42
N ARG A 364 8.37 2.77 -14.56
CA ARG A 364 8.10 4.21 -14.78
C ARG A 364 9.38 5.05 -14.67
N ARG A 365 10.32 4.67 -13.80
CA ARG A 365 11.59 5.39 -13.64
C ARG A 365 12.58 5.15 -14.78
N LEU A 366 12.48 4.01 -15.48
CA LEU A 366 13.27 3.75 -16.69
C LEU A 366 12.70 4.48 -17.93
N THR A 367 11.41 4.78 -17.97
CA THR A 367 10.78 5.51 -19.09
C THR A 367 10.95 7.03 -19.03
N VAL A 368 11.45 7.60 -17.92
CA VAL A 368 11.79 9.04 -17.80
C VAL A 368 13.29 9.30 -18.05
N GLN A 369 14.06 8.30 -18.51
CA GLN A 369 15.30 8.57 -19.23
C GLN A 369 15.29 7.93 -20.61
N PRO A 370 15.12 8.77 -21.63
CA PRO A 370 15.89 8.62 -22.85
C PRO A 370 16.67 9.91 -23.13
N LEU A 371 17.91 9.73 -23.61
CA LEU A 371 18.75 10.73 -24.31
C LEU A 371 19.56 11.67 -23.41
N LEU A 372 20.69 11.19 -22.91
CA LEU A 372 21.96 11.92 -22.99
C LEU A 372 23.10 10.89 -23.18
N ARG A 373 23.05 10.15 -24.29
CA ARG A 373 24.26 9.72 -24.98
C ARG A 373 24.72 10.91 -25.81
N ILE A 374 25.62 11.72 -25.26
CA ILE A 374 26.48 12.58 -26.08
C ILE A 374 27.91 12.22 -25.70
N SER A 375 28.53 11.50 -26.63
CA SER A 375 29.97 11.35 -26.78
C SER A 375 30.63 12.72 -26.90
N PHE A 376 31.65 12.98 -26.09
CA PHE A 376 32.82 13.73 -26.54
C PHE A 376 34.07 13.09 -25.93
N TRP A 377 35.12 13.16 -26.75
CA TRP A 377 36.45 12.58 -26.67
C TRP A 377 37.15 12.68 -25.31
#